data_AF-A0A498NPB0-F1
#
_entry.id   AF-A0A498NPB0-F1
#
_cell.length_a   1.000
_cell.length_b   1.000
_cell.length_c   1.000
_cell.angle_alpha   90.00
_cell.angle_beta   90.00
_cell.angle_gamma   90.00
#
_symmetry.space_group_name_H-M   'P 1'
#
loop_
_entity.id
_entity.type
_entity.pdbx_description
1 polymer ?
#
loop_
_entity_poly.entity_id
_entity_poly.type
_entity_poly.pdbx_seq_one_letter_code
_entity_poly.pdbx_strand_id
1 'polypeptide(L)'
;MEEDIRKWIAQCPECQARRSTLKEKKAYIPIEITEPLELVGMDLVGKLTPTKQGNQYICVMIDYFTKWTEAYPQKSKSAKEVSDCILDFFYKFGAHKRILTDQGKEFVNKINFDLCESLGIKRSLCSPYHPQTNGLVEKTNGTIQR
;
A
#
# COMPACT_ATOMS: atom_id res chain seq x y z
N MET A 1 -8.64 41.75 28.30
CA MET A 1 -9.95 41.17 27.94
C MET A 1 -9.82 40.09 26.88
N GLU A 2 -9.33 40.38 25.67
CA GLU A 2 -9.18 39.35 24.62
C GLU A 2 -8.16 38.26 25.01
N GLU A 3 -7.04 38.63 25.63
CA GLU A 3 -6.05 37.68 26.15
C GLU A 3 -6.60 36.80 27.27
N ASP A 4 -7.43 37.36 28.15
CA ASP A 4 -8.02 36.63 29.26
C ASP A 4 -9.03 35.59 28.76
N ILE A 5 -9.83 35.97 27.76
CA ILE A 5 -10.75 35.06 27.07
C ILE A 5 -9.97 33.93 26.39
N ARG A 6 -8.84 34.23 25.71
CA ARG A 6 -7.99 33.19 25.10
C ARG A 6 -7.38 32.24 26.13
N LYS A 7 -6.89 32.76 27.26
CA LYS A 7 -6.35 31.94 28.37
C LYS A 7 -7.42 31.06 28.97
N TRP A 8 -8.62 31.59 29.20
CA TRP A 8 -9.76 30.83 29.71
C TRP A 8 -10.16 29.69 28.78
N ILE A 9 -10.29 29.97 27.48
CA ILE A 9 -10.62 28.95 26.46
C ILE A 9 -9.51 27.89 26.37
N ALA A 10 -8.23 28.28 26.49
CA ALA A 10 -7.09 27.36 26.48
C ALA A 10 -7.07 26.40 27.69
N GLN A 11 -7.55 26.85 28.84
CA GLN A 11 -7.59 26.06 30.08
C GLN A 11 -8.88 25.25 30.25
N CYS A 12 -9.94 25.58 29.50
CA CYS A 12 -11.22 24.88 29.59
C CYS A 12 -11.15 23.48 28.93
N PRO A 13 -11.33 22.38 29.69
CA PRO A 13 -11.24 21.02 29.17
C PRO A 13 -12.30 20.71 28.12
N GLU A 14 -13.53 21.22 28.29
CA GLU A 14 -14.63 21.01 27.34
C GLU A 14 -14.38 21.72 26.01
N CYS A 15 -13.81 22.93 26.06
CA CYS A 15 -13.45 23.68 24.86
C CYS A 15 -12.29 23.03 24.12
N GLN A 16 -11.26 22.55 24.83
CA GLN A 16 -10.14 21.84 24.21
C GLN A 16 -10.56 20.47 23.64
N ALA A 17 -11.47 19.76 24.30
CA ALA A 17 -11.98 18.46 23.84
C ALA A 17 -12.88 18.59 22.59
N ARG A 18 -13.65 19.68 22.46
CA ARG A 18 -14.48 19.96 21.29
C ARG A 18 -13.75 20.69 20.17
N ARG A 19 -12.56 21.22 20.43
CA ARG A 19 -11.73 21.86 19.41
C ARG A 19 -11.37 20.79 18.38
N SER A 20 -11.94 20.91 17.19
CA SER A 20 -11.42 20.19 16.04
C SER A 20 -9.98 20.64 15.87
N THR A 21 -9.03 19.78 16.23
CA THR A 21 -7.65 19.97 15.81
C THR A 21 -7.74 19.89 14.29
N LEU A 22 -7.67 21.03 13.60
CA LEU A 22 -7.31 21.05 12.19
C LEU A 22 -5.96 20.36 12.18
N LYS A 23 -5.94 19.06 11.87
CA LYS A 23 -4.70 18.32 11.71
C LYS A 23 -3.90 19.14 10.73
N GLU A 24 -2.78 19.71 11.20
CA GLU A 24 -1.82 20.33 10.29
C GLU A 24 -1.62 19.33 9.16
N LYS A 25 -1.84 19.79 7.92
CA LYS A 25 -1.59 18.95 6.75
C LYS A 25 -0.10 18.61 6.81
N LYS A 26 0.24 17.43 7.33
CA LYS A 26 1.61 16.94 7.31
C LYS A 26 2.09 17.06 5.87
N ALA A 27 3.23 17.72 5.68
CA ALA A 27 3.84 17.86 4.38
C ALA A 27 4.00 16.45 3.77
N TYR A 28 3.51 16.28 2.54
CA TYR A 28 3.64 15.03 1.83
C TYR A 28 5.12 14.86 1.47
N ILE A 29 5.78 13.86 2.04
CA ILE A 29 7.14 13.50 1.66
C ILE A 29 7.01 12.49 0.52
N PRO A 30 7.32 12.87 -0.74
CA PRO A 30 7.27 11.94 -1.85
C PRO A 30 8.31 10.83 -1.64
N ILE A 31 7.96 9.61 -2.05
CA ILE A 31 8.94 8.53 -2.12
C ILE A 31 9.88 8.83 -3.29
N GLU A 32 11.15 9.10 -2.98
CA GLU A 32 12.18 9.32 -3.99
C GLU A 32 12.62 7.97 -4.57
N ILE A 33 12.58 7.88 -5.90
CA ILE A 33 12.85 6.66 -6.68
C ILE A 33 13.62 7.10 -7.92
N THR A 34 14.75 6.44 -8.16
CA THR A 34 15.78 6.89 -9.10
C THR A 34 15.92 5.99 -10.32
N GLU A 35 15.48 4.73 -10.25
CA GLU A 35 15.64 3.75 -11.32
C GLU A 35 14.45 2.76 -11.40
N PRO A 36 14.22 2.12 -12.57
CA PRO A 36 13.25 1.03 -12.73
C PRO A 36 13.49 -0.09 -11.72
N LEU A 37 12.40 -0.69 -11.21
CA LEU A 37 12.44 -1.84 -10.28
C LEU A 37 13.10 -1.54 -8.93
N GLU A 38 13.36 -0.27 -8.60
CA GLU A 38 13.85 0.10 -7.28
C GLU A 38 12.78 -0.09 -6.20
N LEU A 39 11.53 0.23 -6.53
CA LEU A 39 10.37 0.06 -5.67
C LEU A 39 9.17 -0.42 -6.47
N VAL A 40 8.67 -1.59 -6.12
CA VAL A 40 7.45 -2.15 -6.69
C VAL A 40 6.36 -2.13 -5.62
N GLY A 41 5.22 -1.51 -5.91
CA GLY A 41 4.04 -1.63 -5.06
C GLY A 41 3.24 -2.86 -5.42
N MET A 42 2.65 -3.48 -4.41
CA MET A 42 1.79 -4.63 -4.57
C MET A 42 0.53 -4.46 -3.71
N ASP A 43 -0.62 -4.73 -4.31
CA ASP A 43 -1.92 -4.66 -3.64
C ASP A 43 -2.87 -5.75 -4.14
N LEU A 44 -3.87 -6.06 -3.33
CA LEU A 44 -4.88 -7.07 -3.62
C LEU A 44 -6.28 -6.46 -3.67
N VAL A 45 -6.83 -6.47 -4.88
CA VAL A 45 -8.17 -5.98 -5.17
C VAL A 45 -9.17 -7.14 -5.12
N GLY A 46 -10.24 -7.00 -4.34
CA GLY A 46 -11.36 -7.95 -4.30
C GLY A 46 -12.44 -7.53 -3.30
N LYS A 47 -13.52 -8.25 -3.04
CA LYS A 47 -14.05 -9.54 -3.53
C LYS A 47 -14.93 -9.28 -4.76
N LEU A 48 -14.41 -9.55 -5.95
CA LEU A 48 -15.10 -9.30 -7.22
C LEU A 48 -16.08 -10.44 -7.57
N THR A 49 -16.96 -10.20 -8.54
CA THR A 49 -17.80 -11.26 -9.10
C THR A 49 -16.90 -12.37 -9.66
N PRO A 50 -17.03 -13.62 -9.20
CA PRO A 50 -16.20 -14.71 -9.67
C PRO A 50 -16.32 -14.91 -11.18
N THR A 51 -15.17 -15.03 -11.84
CA THR A 51 -15.12 -15.46 -13.24
C THR A 51 -15.54 -16.93 -13.37
N LYS A 52 -15.74 -17.42 -14.60
CA LYS A 52 -16.00 -18.85 -14.87
C LYS A 52 -14.89 -19.77 -14.33
N GLN A 53 -13.68 -19.25 -14.18
CA GLN A 53 -12.51 -19.98 -13.65
C GLN A 53 -12.39 -19.87 -12.12
N GLY A 54 -13.28 -19.13 -11.45
CA GLY A 54 -13.29 -18.94 -10.00
C GLY A 54 -12.39 -17.81 -9.50
N ASN A 55 -11.76 -17.03 -10.39
CA ASN A 55 -10.97 -15.87 -9.98
C ASN A 55 -11.89 -14.77 -9.45
N GLN A 56 -11.61 -14.27 -8.25
CA GLN A 56 -12.42 -13.28 -7.53
C GLN A 56 -11.56 -12.17 -6.90
N TYR A 57 -10.24 -12.25 -7.07
CA TYR A 57 -9.26 -11.26 -6.64
C TYR A 57 -8.34 -10.91 -7.82
N ILE A 58 -7.73 -9.73 -7.75
CA ILE A 58 -6.70 -9.27 -8.67
C ILE A 58 -5.53 -8.80 -7.83
N CYS A 59 -4.37 -9.42 -8.02
CA CYS A 59 -3.13 -8.90 -7.47
C CYS A 59 -2.53 -7.90 -8.45
N VAL A 60 -2.34 -6.67 -8.01
CA VAL A 60 -1.79 -5.59 -8.83
C VAL A 60 -0.37 -5.33 -8.38
N MET A 61 0.58 -5.38 -9.30
CA MET A 61 1.98 -5.03 -9.07
C MET A 61 2.35 -3.86 -9.98
N ILE A 62 2.94 -2.81 -9.41
CA ILE A 62 3.33 -1.59 -10.14
C ILE A 62 4.76 -1.19 -9.83
N ASP A 63 5.56 -0.99 -10.87
CA ASP A 63 6.85 -0.33 -10.72
C ASP A 63 6.65 1.17 -10.52
N TYR A 64 7.12 1.71 -9.40
CA TYR A 64 6.88 3.10 -9.07
C TYR A 64 7.71 4.06 -9.94
N PHE A 65 8.80 3.62 -10.58
CA PHE A 65 9.57 4.49 -11.48
C PHE A 65 8.89 4.62 -12.84
N THR A 66 8.73 3.50 -13.56
CA THR A 66 8.14 3.50 -14.92
C THR A 66 6.62 3.66 -14.93
N LYS A 67 5.96 3.45 -13.77
CA LYS A 67 4.50 3.33 -13.63
C LYS A 67 3.92 2.11 -14.36
N TRP A 68 4.77 1.17 -14.79
CA TRP A 68 4.33 -0.06 -15.42
C TRP A 68 3.53 -0.92 -14.45
N THR A 69 2.35 -1.35 -14.86
CA THR A 69 1.40 -2.09 -14.02
C THR A 69 1.08 -3.45 -14.61
N GLU A 70 1.12 -4.49 -13.77
CA GLU A 70 0.66 -5.84 -14.08
C GLU A 70 -0.48 -6.23 -13.13
N ALA A 71 -1.46 -6.93 -13.68
CA ALA A 71 -2.64 -7.39 -12.95
C ALA A 71 -2.78 -8.90 -13.11
N TYR A 72 -2.73 -9.63 -11.99
CA TYR A 72 -2.75 -11.08 -11.95
C TYR A 72 -4.06 -11.56 -11.33
N PRO A 73 -4.87 -12.36 -12.05
CA PRO A 73 -6.13 -12.87 -11.51
C PRO A 73 -5.85 -13.97 -10.47
N GLN A 74 -6.57 -13.91 -9.34
CA GLN A 74 -6.42 -14.83 -8.21
C GLN A 74 -7.78 -15.39 -7.77
N LYS A 75 -7.77 -16.64 -7.32
CA LYS A 75 -8.95 -17.33 -6.77
C LYS A 75 -9.10 -17.04 -5.28
N SER A 76 -8.00 -16.79 -4.59
CA SER A 76 -7.97 -16.55 -3.15
C SER A 76 -6.90 -15.54 -2.78
N LYS A 77 -6.93 -15.06 -1.54
CA LYS A 77 -5.85 -14.25 -0.95
C LYS A 77 -4.80 -15.12 -0.25
N SER A 78 -4.60 -16.36 -0.71
CA SER A 78 -3.69 -17.27 -0.03
C SER A 78 -2.24 -16.78 -0.17
N ALA A 79 -1.43 -17.05 0.86
CA ALA A 79 -0.01 -16.74 0.85
C ALA A 79 0.70 -17.28 -0.41
N LYS A 80 0.32 -18.49 -0.83
CA LYS A 80 0.86 -19.14 -2.03
C LYS A 80 0.53 -18.36 -3.31
N GLU A 81 -0.73 -17.99 -3.53
CA GLU A 81 -1.09 -17.24 -4.74
C GLU A 81 -0.38 -15.88 -4.79
N VAL A 82 -0.21 -15.22 -3.64
CA VAL A 82 0.56 -13.97 -3.51
C VAL A 82 2.05 -14.20 -3.83
N SER A 83 2.65 -15.27 -3.32
CA SER A 83 4.03 -15.66 -3.64
C SER A 83 4.23 -15.95 -5.13
N ASP A 84 3.29 -16.69 -5.73
CA ASP A 84 3.31 -17.03 -7.15
C ASP A 84 3.30 -15.74 -8.00
N CYS A 85 2.50 -14.72 -7.61
CA CYS A 85 2.48 -13.42 -8.26
C CYS A 85 3.83 -12.67 -8.19
N ILE A 86 4.47 -12.66 -7.01
CA ILE A 86 5.80 -12.05 -6.83
C ILE A 86 6.83 -12.74 -7.73
N LEU A 87 6.78 -14.07 -7.80
CA LEU A 87 7.64 -14.87 -8.66
C LEU A 87 7.40 -14.59 -10.14
N ASP A 88 6.15 -14.56 -10.59
CA ASP A 88 5.81 -14.28 -11.99
C ASP A 88 6.32 -12.91 -12.42
N PHE A 89 6.17 -11.89 -11.56
CA PHE A 89 6.73 -10.56 -11.81
C PHE A 89 8.26 -10.59 -11.85
N PHE A 90 8.89 -11.26 -10.88
CA PHE A 90 10.35 -11.40 -10.81
C PHE A 90 10.92 -12.10 -12.06
N TYR A 91 10.30 -13.17 -12.54
CA TYR A 91 10.76 -13.87 -13.74
C TYR A 91 10.59 -13.05 -15.02
N LYS A 92 9.57 -12.19 -15.07
CA LYS A 92 9.28 -11.37 -16.25
C LYS A 92 10.17 -10.12 -16.36
N PHE A 93 10.42 -9.42 -15.25
CA PHE A 93 11.11 -8.13 -15.24
C PHE A 93 12.48 -8.15 -14.56
N GLY A 94 12.75 -9.17 -13.75
CA GLY A 94 13.96 -9.29 -12.95
C GLY A 94 13.78 -8.87 -11.49
N ALA A 95 14.90 -8.86 -10.77
CA ALA A 95 14.94 -8.59 -9.34
C ALA A 95 14.69 -7.11 -9.04
N HIS A 96 13.59 -6.83 -8.34
CA HIS A 96 13.32 -5.51 -7.78
C HIS A 96 13.96 -5.35 -6.40
N LYS A 97 14.42 -4.14 -6.07
CA LYS A 97 15.18 -3.91 -4.82
C LYS A 97 14.29 -3.89 -3.60
N ARG A 98 13.08 -3.33 -3.73
CA ARG A 98 12.11 -3.17 -2.65
C ARG A 98 10.71 -3.50 -3.12
N ILE A 99 9.95 -4.19 -2.27
CA ILE A 99 8.51 -4.37 -2.45
C ILE A 99 7.75 -3.62 -1.36
N LEU A 100 6.77 -2.82 -1.77
CA LEU A 100 5.87 -2.08 -0.90
C LEU A 100 4.51 -2.77 -0.88
N THR A 101 4.11 -3.29 0.28
CA THR A 101 2.78 -3.88 0.48
C THR A 101 2.04 -3.13 1.59
N ASP A 102 0.72 -3.27 1.63
CA ASP A 102 -0.03 -2.94 2.84
C ASP A 102 0.26 -3.95 3.97
N GLN A 103 -0.36 -3.75 5.13
CA GLN A 103 -0.23 -4.66 6.29
C GLN A 103 -1.25 -5.81 6.27
N GLY A 104 -1.79 -6.15 5.10
CA GLY A 104 -2.66 -7.29 4.93
C GLY A 104 -1.99 -8.59 5.39
N LYS A 105 -2.75 -9.46 6.07
CA LYS A 105 -2.26 -10.77 6.51
C LYS A 105 -1.86 -11.65 5.33
N GLU A 106 -2.46 -11.40 4.17
CA GLU A 106 -2.09 -11.99 2.88
C GLU A 106 -0.62 -11.72 2.50
N PHE A 107 -0.06 -10.58 2.89
CA PHE A 107 1.32 -10.21 2.60
C PHE A 107 2.23 -10.52 3.77
N VAL A 108 1.78 -10.32 5.01
CA VAL A 108 2.55 -10.56 6.24
C VAL A 108 2.45 -12.04 6.66
N ASN A 109 3.13 -12.91 5.91
CA ASN A 109 3.26 -14.32 6.24
C ASN A 109 4.69 -14.82 6.04
N LYS A 110 5.02 -15.94 6.67
CA LYS A 110 6.37 -16.53 6.65
C LYS A 110 6.81 -16.91 5.22
N ILE A 111 5.90 -17.43 4.40
CA ILE A 111 6.21 -17.87 3.03
C ILE A 111 6.71 -16.68 2.18
N ASN A 112 5.98 -15.57 2.18
CA ASN A 112 6.36 -14.36 1.47
C ASN A 112 7.61 -13.71 2.08
N PHE A 113 7.85 -13.87 3.39
CA PHE A 113 9.07 -13.39 4.03
C PHE A 113 10.28 -14.18 3.52
N ASP A 114 10.26 -15.50 3.67
CA ASP A 114 11.33 -16.42 3.25
C ASP A 114 11.60 -16.29 1.74
N LEU A 115 10.55 -16.09 0.94
CA LEU A 115 10.67 -15.83 -0.51
C LEU A 115 11.41 -14.53 -0.80
N CYS A 116 11.00 -13.41 -0.19
CA CYS A 116 11.65 -12.12 -0.42
C CYS A 116 13.11 -12.16 0.05
N GLU A 117 13.39 -12.80 1.17
CA GLU A 117 14.76 -12.99 1.68
C GLU A 117 15.61 -13.80 0.70
N SER A 118 15.08 -14.91 0.17
CA SER A 118 15.77 -15.75 -0.82
C SER A 118 16.05 -15.03 -2.13
N LEU A 119 15.16 -14.11 -2.54
CA LEU A 119 15.31 -13.31 -3.75
C LEU A 119 16.11 -12.00 -3.53
N GLY A 120 16.53 -11.71 -2.29
CA GLY A 120 17.22 -10.47 -1.94
C GLY A 120 16.34 -9.21 -2.02
N ILE A 121 15.02 -9.37 -1.98
CA ILE A 121 14.04 -8.27 -2.06
C ILE A 121 13.79 -7.71 -0.66
N LYS A 122 14.01 -6.40 -0.48
CA LYS A 122 13.70 -5.74 0.79
C LYS A 122 12.20 -5.45 0.91
N ARG A 123 11.59 -5.89 1.99
CA ARG A 123 10.18 -5.63 2.26
C ARG A 123 9.99 -4.30 2.95
N SER A 124 9.12 -3.46 2.39
CA SER A 124 8.65 -2.21 2.98
C SER A 124 7.16 -2.37 3.25
N LEU A 125 6.73 -2.14 4.49
CA LEU A 125 5.31 -2.14 4.85
C LEU A 125 4.83 -0.69 4.91
N CYS A 126 3.72 -0.38 4.25
CA CYS A 126 3.02 0.88 4.51
C CYS A 126 2.67 0.94 6.01
N SER A 127 2.92 2.08 6.66
CA SER A 127 2.45 2.27 8.03
C SER A 127 0.91 2.25 8.03
N PRO A 128 0.27 1.65 9.04
CA PRO A 128 -1.18 1.67 9.12
C PRO A 128 -1.61 3.14 9.22
N TYR A 129 -2.66 3.52 8.49
CA TYR A 129 -3.20 4.90 8.41
C TYR A 129 -2.43 5.92 7.55
N HIS A 130 -1.45 5.52 6.72
CA HIS A 130 -0.86 6.37 5.67
C HIS A 130 -1.15 5.82 4.25
N PRO A 131 -2.42 5.85 3.77
CA PRO A 131 -2.80 5.42 2.41
C PRO A 131 -2.06 6.20 1.31
N GLN A 132 -1.56 7.38 1.65
CA GLN A 132 -0.74 8.25 0.81
C GLN A 132 0.51 7.59 0.22
N THR A 133 1.13 6.63 0.91
CA THR A 133 2.31 5.88 0.44
C THR A 133 1.94 4.86 -0.64
N ASN A 134 0.71 4.32 -0.57
CA ASN A 134 0.15 3.38 -1.54
C ASN A 134 -0.77 4.04 -2.58
N GLY A 135 -0.90 5.37 -2.56
CA GLY A 135 -1.87 6.10 -3.37
C GLY A 135 -1.72 5.90 -4.89
N LEU A 136 -0.52 5.55 -5.36
CA LEU A 136 -0.30 5.19 -6.75
C LEU A 136 -1.00 3.86 -7.10
N VAL A 137 -0.85 2.85 -6.24
CA VAL A 137 -1.51 1.56 -6.41
C VAL A 137 -3.02 1.73 -6.26
N GLU A 138 -3.49 2.47 -5.26
CA GLU A 138 -4.93 2.75 -5.05
C GLU A 138 -5.58 3.43 -6.27
N LYS A 139 -4.92 4.43 -6.85
CA LYS A 139 -5.41 5.11 -8.06
C LYS A 139 -5.44 4.17 -9.27
N THR A 140 -4.45 3.29 -9.37
CA THR A 140 -4.35 2.30 -10.44
C THR A 140 -5.46 1.26 -10.30
N ASN A 141 -5.72 0.78 -9.09
CA ASN A 141 -6.84 -0.12 -8.80
C ASN A 141 -8.18 0.50 -9.19
N GLY A 142 -8.40 1.78 -8.89
CA GLY A 142 -9.61 2.50 -9.31
C GLY A 142 -9.75 2.62 -10.84
N THR A 143 -8.64 2.56 -11.59
CA THR A 143 -8.66 2.52 -13.06
C THR A 143 -8.94 1.10 -13.56
N ILE A 144 -8.38 0.09 -12.92
CA ILE A 144 -8.60 -1.34 -13.25
C ILE A 144 -10.05 -1.77 -12.97
N GLN A 145 -10.69 -1.18 -11.97
CA GLN A 145 -12.07 -1.50 -11.58
C GLN A 145 -13.15 -0.74 -12.37
N ARG A 146 -12.79 0.28 -13.15
CA ARG A 146 -13.72 1.08 -13.95
C ARG A 146 -14.12 0.36 -15.23
#